data_AF-A0A935SSR4-F1
#
_entry.id   AF-A0A935SSR4-F1
#
_cell.length_a   1.000
_cell.length_b   1.000
_cell.length_c   1.000
_cell.angle_alpha   90.00
_cell.angle_beta   90.00
_cell.angle_gamma   90.00
#
_symmetry.space_group_name_H-M   'P 1'
#
loop_
_entity.id
_entity.type
_entity.pdbx_description
1 polymer ?
#
loop_
_entity_poly.entity_id
_entity_poly.type
_entity_poly.pdbx_seq_one_letter_code
_entity_poly.pdbx_strand_id
1 'polypeptide(L)'
;MKKRISITASVALAMLFGTALLPQTTSASPSLTSTPLFQDNCVVTGNDDRPLRVRSTPGGRVIGSLKIGTQILAYNVVQDSYGNDWTRIKYRRGFGYVSTQFISCG
;
A
#
# COMPACT_ATOMS: atom_id res chain seq x y z
N MET A 1 10.84 24.30 -14.55
CA MET A 1 11.46 23.10 -15.18
C MET A 1 11.74 22.07 -14.08
N LYS A 2 11.57 20.78 -14.42
CA LYS A 2 11.43 19.61 -13.52
C LYS A 2 12.67 19.34 -12.65
N LYS A 3 12.49 19.19 -11.33
CA LYS A 3 13.44 18.50 -10.44
C LYS A 3 13.23 16.99 -10.58
N ARG A 4 14.22 16.27 -11.12
CA ARG A 4 14.26 14.80 -11.18
C ARG A 4 15.21 14.33 -10.10
N ILE A 5 14.70 13.58 -9.13
CA ILE A 5 15.52 12.93 -8.10
C ILE A 5 15.83 11.52 -8.60
N SER A 6 17.13 11.26 -8.70
CA SER A 6 17.78 10.04 -9.16
C SER A 6 18.07 9.15 -7.95
N ILE A 7 17.86 7.83 -8.06
CA ILE A 7 18.38 6.85 -7.11
C ILE A 7 18.93 5.67 -7.91
N THR A 8 20.23 5.74 -8.18
CA THR A 8 21.06 4.61 -8.61
C THR A 8 21.32 3.73 -7.40
N ALA A 9 21.04 2.43 -7.55
CA ALA A 9 21.33 1.40 -6.57
C ALA A 9 22.85 1.23 -6.37
N SER A 10 23.31 1.34 -5.13
CA SER A 10 24.68 1.02 -4.75
C SER A 10 24.71 -0.40 -4.17
N VAL A 11 25.26 -1.34 -4.91
CA VAL A 11 25.73 -2.62 -4.36
C VAL A 11 27.10 -2.37 -3.76
N ALA A 12 27.21 -2.42 -2.44
CA ALA A 12 28.50 -2.36 -1.74
C ALA A 12 28.85 -3.76 -1.21
N LEU A 13 29.93 -4.33 -1.76
CA LEU A 13 30.61 -5.52 -1.25
C LEU A 13 31.53 -5.07 -0.10
N ALA A 14 31.28 -5.51 1.13
CA ALA A 14 32.08 -5.17 2.29
C ALA A 14 33.00 -6.33 2.70
N MET A 15 34.30 -6.06 2.81
CA MET A 15 35.24 -6.91 3.57
C MET A 15 36.07 -6.07 4.55
N LEU A 16 35.76 -6.29 5.83
CA LEU A 16 36.62 -6.54 7.00
C LEU A 16 37.59 -5.47 7.59
N PHE A 17 37.45 -5.37 8.93
CA PHE A 17 38.33 -4.88 10.01
C PHE A 17 38.43 -3.37 10.31
N GLY A 18 38.01 -3.02 11.53
CA GLY A 18 38.26 -1.73 12.19
C GLY A 18 37.21 -1.42 13.26
N THR A 19 37.51 -1.73 14.53
CA THR A 19 36.63 -1.42 15.67
C THR A 19 36.66 0.08 15.98
N ALA A 20 35.67 0.82 15.48
CA ALA A 20 35.32 2.14 15.97
C ALA A 20 33.79 2.19 16.14
N LEU A 21 33.33 2.21 17.39
CA LEU A 21 31.91 2.33 17.73
C LEU A 21 31.44 3.77 17.47
N LEU A 22 30.89 4.00 16.27
CA LEU A 22 30.08 5.19 15.99
C LEU A 22 28.65 4.95 16.54
N PRO A 23 28.04 5.91 17.25
CA PRO A 23 26.62 5.85 17.54
C PRO A 23 25.86 6.00 16.22
N GLN A 24 25.33 4.87 15.73
CA GLN A 24 24.46 4.83 14.57
C GLN A 24 23.16 5.52 14.99
N THR A 25 22.91 6.73 14.50
CA THR A 25 21.56 7.28 14.44
C THR A 25 20.78 6.40 13.49
N THR A 26 20.23 5.31 14.02
CA THR A 26 19.14 4.59 13.41
C THR A 26 18.02 5.60 13.24
N SER A 27 17.87 6.09 12.01
CA SER A 27 16.64 6.74 11.58
C SER A 27 15.56 5.67 11.62
N ALA A 28 15.02 5.44 12.81
CA ALA A 28 13.75 4.80 13.00
C ALA A 28 12.72 5.73 12.38
N SER A 29 12.54 5.64 11.06
CA SER A 29 11.26 6.00 10.48
C SER A 29 10.25 5.06 11.14
N PRO A 30 9.23 5.55 11.85
CA PRO A 30 8.17 4.69 12.33
C PRO A 30 7.44 4.18 11.09
N SER A 31 7.87 3.05 10.54
CA SER A 31 7.01 2.24 9.69
C SER A 31 5.92 1.76 10.61
N LEU A 32 4.80 2.50 10.61
CA LEU A 32 3.57 2.17 11.27
C LEU A 32 3.34 0.68 11.04
N THR A 33 3.38 -0.08 12.13
CA THR A 33 2.92 -1.45 12.18
C THR A 33 1.43 -1.42 11.85
N SER A 34 1.11 -1.37 10.55
CA SER A 34 -0.23 -1.68 10.08
C SER A 34 -0.36 -3.18 10.30
N THR A 35 -1.01 -3.57 11.38
CA THR A 35 -1.47 -4.94 11.54
C THR A 35 -2.21 -5.30 10.24
N PRO A 36 -1.71 -6.25 9.44
CA PRO A 36 -2.43 -6.66 8.26
C PRO A 36 -3.78 -7.20 8.73
N LEU A 37 -4.87 -6.50 8.38
CA LEU A 37 -6.20 -7.09 8.42
C LEU A 37 -6.24 -8.10 7.28
N PHE A 38 -5.70 -9.29 7.52
CA PHE A 38 -6.05 -10.47 6.73
C PHE A 38 -7.50 -10.77 7.06
N GLN A 39 -8.39 -10.26 6.21
CA GLN A 39 -9.81 -10.53 6.34
C GLN A 39 -10.34 -11.00 5.00
N ASP A 40 -10.66 -12.28 5.00
CA ASP A 40 -11.11 -13.13 3.91
C ASP A 40 -12.62 -13.01 3.67
N ASN A 41 -13.29 -12.12 4.42
CA ASN A 41 -14.73 -11.87 4.33
C ASN A 41 -15.07 -10.37 4.14
N CYS A 42 -14.23 -9.64 3.40
CA CYS A 42 -14.51 -8.25 3.04
C CYS A 42 -15.39 -8.17 1.79
N VAL A 43 -16.32 -7.24 1.77
CA VAL A 43 -17.24 -6.97 0.66
C VAL A 43 -17.17 -5.52 0.21
N VAL A 44 -17.25 -5.30 -1.09
CA VAL A 44 -17.36 -3.96 -1.69
C VAL A 44 -18.74 -3.38 -1.41
N THR A 45 -18.78 -2.21 -0.79
CA THR A 45 -20.01 -1.47 -0.46
C THR A 45 -20.07 -0.15 -1.25
N GLY A 46 -21.25 0.45 -1.30
CA GLY A 46 -21.48 1.73 -1.97
C GLY A 46 -22.96 1.99 -2.21
N ASN A 47 -23.26 3.18 -2.73
CA ASN A 47 -24.61 3.60 -3.10
C ASN A 47 -24.77 3.60 -4.63
N ASP A 48 -26.01 3.52 -5.11
CA ASP A 48 -26.40 3.68 -6.52
C ASP A 48 -25.73 2.71 -7.52
N ASP A 49 -25.40 1.49 -7.09
CA ASP A 49 -24.75 0.46 -7.94
C ASP A 49 -23.44 0.91 -8.63
N ARG A 50 -22.81 1.98 -8.12
CA ARG A 50 -21.57 2.50 -8.71
C ARG A 50 -20.39 1.56 -8.40
N PRO A 51 -19.68 1.07 -9.42
CA PRO A 51 -18.59 0.14 -9.19
C PRO A 51 -17.38 0.85 -8.54
N LEU A 52 -16.78 0.20 -7.55
CA LEU A 52 -15.60 0.68 -6.85
C LEU A 52 -14.36 0.57 -7.75
N ARG A 53 -13.63 1.66 -7.91
CA ARG A 53 -12.44 1.71 -8.78
C ARG A 53 -11.22 1.13 -8.09
N VAL A 54 -10.55 0.19 -8.75
CA VAL A 54 -9.28 -0.38 -8.32
C VAL A 54 -8.13 0.40 -8.94
N ARG A 55 -7.13 0.77 -8.14
CA ARG A 55 -5.97 1.54 -8.56
C ARG A 55 -4.67 0.76 -8.40
N SER A 56 -3.66 1.13 -9.19
CA SER A 56 -2.33 0.51 -9.16
C SER A 56 -1.55 0.84 -7.89
N THR A 57 -1.80 2.01 -7.31
CA THR A 57 -1.21 2.52 -6.07
C THR A 57 -2.28 3.36 -5.35
N PRO A 58 -2.11 3.67 -4.05
CA PRO A 58 -2.95 4.65 -3.35
C PRO A 58 -3.05 5.96 -4.15
N GLY A 59 -4.27 6.41 -4.46
CA GLY A 59 -4.52 7.61 -5.28
C GLY A 59 -4.10 7.51 -6.76
N GLY A 60 -3.50 6.40 -7.20
CA GLY A 60 -2.83 6.27 -8.50
C GLY A 60 -3.74 6.05 -9.70
N ARG A 61 -3.22 5.47 -10.78
CA ARG A 61 -4.00 5.19 -11.98
C ARG A 61 -5.02 4.08 -11.73
N VAL A 62 -6.21 4.23 -12.30
CA VAL A 62 -7.26 3.20 -12.26
C VAL A 62 -6.89 2.05 -13.20
N ILE A 63 -6.87 0.84 -12.66
CA ILE A 63 -6.52 -0.41 -13.39
C ILE A 63 -7.72 -1.35 -13.55
N GLY A 64 -8.87 -0.98 -12.97
CA GLY A 64 -10.12 -1.70 -13.13
C GLY A 64 -11.18 -1.25 -12.14
N SER A 65 -12.20 -2.09 -11.97
CA SER A 65 -13.31 -1.83 -11.07
C SER A 65 -13.87 -3.14 -10.50
N LEU A 66 -14.58 -3.02 -9.38
CA LEU A 66 -15.30 -4.07 -8.70
C LEU A 66 -16.76 -3.66 -8.57
N LYS A 67 -17.68 -4.61 -8.73
CA LYS A 67 -19.10 -4.36 -8.51
C LYS A 67 -19.39 -4.32 -7.02
N ILE A 68 -20.44 -3.61 -6.63
CA ILE A 68 -20.95 -3.67 -5.25
C ILE A 68 -21.33 -5.13 -4.94
N GLY A 69 -21.10 -5.56 -3.70
CA GLY A 69 -21.31 -6.94 -3.26
C GLY A 69 -20.18 -7.90 -3.63
N THR A 70 -19.15 -7.46 -4.36
CA THR A 70 -18.01 -8.32 -4.67
C THR A 70 -17.21 -8.63 -3.41
N GLN A 71 -17.03 -9.91 -3.11
CA GLN A 71 -16.12 -10.36 -2.06
C GLN A 71 -14.67 -10.14 -2.49
N ILE A 72 -13.85 -9.65 -1.57
CA ILE A 72 -12.45 -9.34 -1.78
C ILE A 72 -11.60 -9.86 -0.63
N LEU A 73 -10.36 -10.22 -0.97
CA LEU A 73 -9.34 -10.52 0.03
C LEU A 73 -8.57 -9.24 0.33
N ALA A 74 -8.81 -8.66 1.50
CA ALA A 74 -8.09 -7.50 2.02
C ALA A 74 -6.81 -7.94 2.75
N TYR A 75 -5.79 -7.09 2.71
CA TYR A 75 -4.50 -7.36 3.34
C TYR A 75 -4.08 -6.29 4.33
N ASN A 76 -3.87 -5.06 3.85
CA ASN A 76 -3.31 -3.96 4.65
C ASN A 76 -3.99 -2.67 4.25
N VAL A 77 -4.10 -1.75 5.20
CA VAL A 77 -4.51 -0.37 4.93
C VAL A 77 -3.25 0.50 4.84
N VAL A 78 -3.16 1.32 3.81
CA VAL A 78 -2.08 2.28 3.58
C VAL A 78 -2.66 3.64 3.26
N GLN A 79 -1.94 4.71 3.57
CA GLN A 79 -2.36 6.07 3.24
C GLN A 79 -1.71 6.56 1.95
N ASP A 80 -2.44 7.39 1.19
CA ASP A 80 -1.84 8.19 0.13
C ASP A 80 -1.17 9.46 0.68
N SER A 81 -0.57 10.25 -0.21
CA SER A 81 0.10 11.52 0.16
C SER A 81 -0.83 12.58 0.76
N TYR A 82 -2.15 12.37 0.68
CA TYR A 82 -3.17 13.27 1.21
C TYR A 82 -3.81 12.72 2.50
N GLY A 83 -3.33 11.58 3.00
CA GLY A 83 -3.85 10.95 4.20
C GLY A 83 -5.14 10.15 3.99
N ASN A 84 -5.54 9.86 2.75
CA ASN A 84 -6.70 8.99 2.51
C ASN A 84 -6.31 7.54 2.69
N ASP A 85 -7.17 6.76 3.34
CA ASP A 85 -6.96 5.32 3.54
C ASP A 85 -7.33 4.49 2.31
N TRP A 86 -6.40 3.61 1.94
CA TRP A 86 -6.51 2.66 0.85
C TRP A 86 -6.26 1.24 1.34
N THR A 87 -7.21 0.35 1.08
CA THR A 87 -7.06 -1.07 1.36
C THR A 87 -6.38 -1.76 0.18
N ARG A 88 -5.30 -2.48 0.45
CA ARG A 88 -4.63 -3.37 -0.50
C ARG A 88 -5.43 -4.67 -0.61
N ILE A 89 -5.77 -5.04 -1.84
CA ILE A 89 -6.59 -6.22 -2.15
C ILE A 89 -5.92 -7.13 -3.17
N LYS A 90 -6.28 -8.42 -3.16
CA LYS A 90 -5.95 -9.32 -4.28
C LYS A 90 -6.71 -8.86 -5.51
N TYR A 91 -6.01 -8.58 -6.60
CA TYR A 91 -6.64 -8.17 -7.86
C TYR A 91 -5.96 -8.83 -9.05
N ARG A 92 -6.72 -9.66 -9.78
CA ARG A 92 -6.22 -10.46 -10.92
C ARG A 92 -4.97 -11.26 -10.50
N ARG A 93 -3.87 -11.15 -11.27
CA ARG A 93 -2.59 -11.82 -11.00
C ARG A 93 -1.74 -11.12 -9.94
N GLY A 94 -2.11 -9.92 -9.49
CA GLY A 94 -1.32 -9.11 -8.58
C GLY A 94 -2.14 -8.52 -7.45
N PHE A 95 -1.87 -7.25 -7.15
CA PHE A 95 -2.55 -6.49 -6.11
C PHE A 95 -3.10 -5.19 -6.68
N GLY A 96 -4.16 -4.70 -6.06
CA GLY A 96 -4.71 -3.39 -6.33
C GLY A 96 -5.06 -2.67 -5.02
N TYR A 97 -5.41 -1.39 -5.16
CA TYR A 97 -5.78 -0.53 -4.05
C TYR A 97 -7.17 0.04 -4.28
N VAL A 98 -8.00 -0.02 -3.24
CA VAL A 98 -9.35 0.52 -3.22
C VAL A 98 -9.51 1.41 -1.99
N SER A 99 -10.38 2.41 -2.03
CA SER A 99 -10.56 3.27 -0.85
C SER A 99 -11.29 2.51 0.24
N THR A 100 -10.73 2.56 1.46
CA THR A 100 -11.19 1.77 2.61
C THR A 100 -12.64 2.07 2.99
N GLN A 101 -13.12 3.29 2.77
CA GLN A 101 -14.50 3.71 3.07
C GLN A 101 -15.59 2.93 2.31
N PHE A 102 -15.22 2.23 1.22
CA PHE A 102 -16.14 1.44 0.40
C PHE A 102 -15.95 -0.07 0.59
N ILE A 103 -15.31 -0.47 1.68
CA ILE A 103 -15.11 -1.86 2.06
C ILE A 103 -15.74 -2.11 3.43
N SER A 104 -16.52 -3.17 3.55
CA SER A 104 -17.02 -3.67 4.83
C SER A 104 -16.46 -5.07 5.05
N CYS A 105 -15.77 -5.28 6.17
CA CYS A 105 -15.25 -6.58 6.58
C CYS A 105 -16.04 -7.05 7.80
N GLY A 106 -16.57 -8.27 7.73
CA GLY A 106 -17.37 -8.90 8.79
C GLY A 106 -16.56 -9.89 9.62
#